data_AF-A0A2N1KHY8-F1
#
_entry.id   AF-A0A2N1KHY8-F1
#
_cell.length_a   1.000
_cell.length_b   1.000
_cell.length_c   1.000
_cell.angle_alpha   90.00
_cell.angle_beta   90.00
_cell.angle_gamma   90.00
#
_symmetry.space_group_name_H-M   'P 1'
#
loop_
_entity.id
_entity.type
_entity.pdbx_description
1 polymer ?
#
loop_
_entity_poly.entity_id
_entity_poly.type
_entity_poly.pdbx_seq_one_letter_code
_entity_poly.pdbx_strand_id
1 'polypeptide(L)'
;MIESVAQRHQVNVLVELTKSQDENPLIKMAVNTAGMFEIVGKVEDSSIENFAQINGPAILYPFIRETIASITSKAGIPTVLLPPLNFVEMAERNRQSSSQMSQ
;
A
#
# COMPACT_ATOMS: atom_id res chain seq x y z
N MET A 1 -9.48 -34.40 -14.28
CA MET A 1 -8.98 -33.64 -13.12
C MET A 1 -8.16 -32.50 -13.70
N ILE A 2 -8.76 -31.32 -13.86
CA ILE A 2 -8.07 -30.15 -14.43
C ILE A 2 -7.41 -29.47 -13.23
N GLU A 3 -6.08 -29.47 -13.19
CA GLU A 3 -5.34 -28.64 -12.24
C GLU A 3 -5.71 -27.19 -12.52
N SER A 4 -6.46 -26.59 -11.60
CA SER A 4 -6.69 -25.16 -11.56
C SER A 4 -5.32 -24.49 -11.42
N VAL A 5 -4.81 -23.91 -12.51
CA VAL A 5 -3.60 -23.08 -12.46
C VAL A 5 -3.90 -21.92 -11.54
N ALA A 6 -3.33 -21.95 -10.33
CA ALA A 6 -3.44 -20.90 -9.36
C ALA A 6 -2.94 -19.57 -9.96
N GLN A 7 -3.82 -18.58 -10.06
CA GLN A 7 -3.46 -17.27 -10.59
C GLN A 7 -2.85 -16.44 -9.45
N ARG A 8 -1.57 -16.07 -9.62
CA ARG A 8 -0.84 -15.23 -8.65
C ARG A 8 -0.84 -13.77 -9.09
N HIS A 9 -1.14 -12.89 -8.16
CA HIS A 9 -1.20 -11.44 -8.35
C HIS A 9 -0.23 -10.76 -7.39
N GLN A 10 0.46 -9.73 -7.87
CA GLN A 10 1.35 -8.91 -7.06
C GLN A 10 0.66 -7.59 -6.74
N VAL A 11 0.66 -7.19 -5.47
CA VAL A 11 0.25 -5.86 -5.02
C VAL A 11 1.49 -5.14 -4.50
N ASN A 12 1.73 -3.93 -5.00
CA ASN A 12 2.83 -3.08 -4.56
C ASN A 12 2.30 -1.89 -3.78
N VAL A 13 2.92 -1.58 -2.65
CA VAL A 13 2.63 -0.39 -1.85
C VAL A 13 3.93 0.35 -1.62
N LEU A 14 3.95 1.61 -2.05
CA LEU A 14 5.03 2.55 -1.81
C LEU A 14 4.57 3.56 -0.75
N VAL A 15 5.35 3.70 0.32
CA VAL A 15 5.17 4.77 1.30
C VAL A 15 6.41 5.65 1.29
N GLU A 16 6.19 6.93 1.05
CA GLU A 16 7.23 7.96 1.06
C GLU A 16 7.04 8.88 2.27
N LEU A 17 8.13 9.14 2.96
CA LEU A 17 8.21 10.02 4.12
C LEU A 17 9.25 11.08 3.86
N THR A 18 8.83 12.34 3.97
CA THR A 18 9.73 13.49 3.89
C THR A 18 9.50 14.37 5.11
N LYS A 19 10.56 14.66 5.85
CA LYS A 19 10.59 15.69 6.89
C LYS A 19 11.52 16.79 6.42
N SER A 20 10.99 18.00 6.32
CA SER A 20 11.75 19.20 5.94
C SER A 20 11.86 20.16 7.12
N GLN A 21 12.96 20.89 7.17
CA GLN A 21 13.11 22.10 7.96
C GLN A 21 13.56 23.19 6.97
N ASP A 22 12.78 24.25 6.89
CA ASP A 22 12.89 25.27 5.84
C ASP A 22 12.87 24.64 4.42
N GLU A 23 13.72 25.11 3.50
CA GLU A 23 13.77 24.62 2.12
C GLU A 23 14.56 23.31 1.93
N ASN A 24 15.16 22.76 2.99
CA ASN A 24 15.99 21.55 2.89
C ASN A 24 15.34 20.33 3.58
N PRO A 25 15.19 19.20 2.87
CA PRO A 25 14.67 17.98 3.47
C PRO A 25 15.71 17.39 4.43
N LEU A 26 15.40 17.36 5.72
CA LEU A 26 16.24 16.77 6.77
C LEU A 26 16.26 15.24 6.69
N ILE A 27 15.12 14.63 6.33
CA ILE A 27 14.96 13.18 6.28
C ILE A 27 14.07 12.82 5.09
N LYS A 28 14.53 11.88 4.27
CA LYS A 28 13.73 11.20 3.24
C LYS A 28 13.82 9.70 3.43
N MET A 29 12.69 9.03 3.33
CA MET A 29 12.60 7.57 3.37
C MET A 29 11.52 7.11 2.40
N ALA A 30 11.79 6.04 1.68
CA ALA A 30 10.80 5.36 0.84
C ALA A 30 10.83 3.87 1.18
N VAL A 31 9.65 3.29 1.40
CA VAL A 31 9.47 1.85 1.65
C VAL A 31 8.58 1.29 0.56
N ASN A 32 9.16 0.44 -0.29
CA ASN A 32 8.43 -0.30 -1.32
C ASN A 32 8.22 -1.73 -0.85
N THR A 33 6.97 -2.16 -0.75
CA THR A 33 6.59 -3.50 -0.28
C THR A 33 5.74 -4.18 -1.35
N ALA A 34 6.12 -5.41 -1.69
CA ALA A 34 5.36 -6.27 -2.60
C ALA A 34 4.75 -7.44 -1.84
N GLY A 35 3.45 -7.68 -2.06
CA GLY A 35 2.73 -8.86 -1.60
C GLY A 35 2.33 -9.75 -2.77
N MET A 36 2.59 -11.05 -2.65
CA MET A 36 2.12 -12.06 -3.59
C MET A 36 0.85 -12.71 -3.05
N PHE A 37 -0.23 -12.63 -3.82
CA PHE A 37 -1.54 -13.15 -3.47
C PHE A 37 -1.98 -14.20 -4.49
N GLU A 38 -2.64 -15.25 -4.01
CA GLU A 38 -3.18 -16.31 -4.83
C GLU A 38 -4.71 -16.25 -4.78
N ILE A 39 -5.35 -16.34 -5.96
CA ILE A 39 -6.80 -16.40 -6.06
C ILE A 39 -7.22 -17.88 -6.05
N VAL A 40 -8.08 -18.22 -5.11
CA VAL A 40 -8.65 -19.56 -4.99
C VAL A 40 -10.11 -19.53 -5.47
N GLY A 41 -10.41 -20.34 -6.49
CA GLY A 41 -11.75 -20.42 -7.09
C GLY A 41 -11.99 -19.38 -8.18
N LYS A 42 -13.24 -19.28 -8.63
CA LYS A 42 -13.65 -18.33 -9.67
C LYS A 42 -14.09 -17.01 -9.04
N VAL A 43 -13.41 -15.93 -9.39
CA VAL A 43 -13.66 -14.57 -8.89
C VAL A 43 -13.83 -13.63 -10.09
N GLU A 44 -14.70 -12.62 -9.96
CA GLU A 44 -14.88 -11.60 -10.99
C GLU A 44 -13.71 -10.61 -11.00
N ASP A 45 -13.31 -10.11 -12.18
CA ASP A 45 -12.20 -9.16 -12.33
C ASP A 45 -12.38 -7.88 -11.47
N SER A 46 -13.63 -7.42 -11.35
CA SER A 46 -14.00 -6.28 -10.48
C SER A 46 -13.64 -6.51 -9.01
N SER A 47 -13.78 -7.75 -8.54
CA SER A 47 -13.43 -8.16 -7.18
C SER A 47 -11.92 -8.25 -6.99
N ILE A 48 -11.19 -8.69 -8.02
CA ILE A 48 -9.72 -8.70 -8.04
C ILE A 48 -9.17 -7.28 -7.98
N GLU A 49 -9.72 -6.37 -8.79
CA GLU A 49 -9.35 -4.96 -8.77
C GLU A 49 -9.66 -4.31 -7.42
N ASN A 50 -10.86 -4.56 -6.86
CA ASN A 50 -11.22 -4.05 -5.54
C ASN A 50 -10.30 -4.59 -4.44
N PHE A 51 -9.91 -5.86 -4.53
CA PHE A 51 -8.91 -6.46 -3.64
C PHE A 51 -7.56 -5.74 -3.75
N ALA A 52 -7.06 -5.53 -4.97
CA ALA A 52 -5.78 -4.88 -5.21
C ALA A 52 -5.72 -3.42 -4.71
N GLN A 53 -6.86 -2.72 -4.71
CA GLN A 53 -6.96 -1.32 -4.25
C GLN A 53 -7.18 -1.18 -2.73
N ILE A 54 -7.87 -2.14 -2.11
CA ILE A 54 -8.30 -2.02 -0.70
C ILE A 54 -7.61 -3.06 0.19
N ASN A 55 -7.91 -4.34 -0.03
CA ASN A 55 -7.54 -5.42 0.87
C ASN A 55 -6.05 -5.74 0.82
N GLY A 56 -5.47 -5.82 -0.37
CA GLY A 56 -4.03 -6.05 -0.56
C GLY A 56 -3.19 -5.01 0.19
N PRO A 57 -3.40 -3.71 -0.04
CA PRO A 57 -2.72 -2.66 0.70
C PRO A 57 -2.99 -2.70 2.21
N ALA A 58 -4.24 -2.98 2.63
CA ALA A 58 -4.58 -3.11 4.05
C ALA A 58 -3.82 -4.25 4.75
N ILE A 59 -3.56 -5.36 4.06
CA ILE A 59 -2.76 -6.49 4.56
C ILE A 59 -1.28 -6.12 4.65
N LEU A 60 -0.75 -5.39 3.66
CA LEU A 60 0.66 -5.01 3.62
C LEU A 60 0.99 -3.87 4.59
N TYR A 61 0.02 -3.00 4.90
CA TYR A 61 0.25 -1.79 5.65
C TYR A 61 0.85 -2.00 7.05
N PRO A 62 0.40 -2.97 7.88
CA PRO A 62 1.02 -3.23 9.19
C PRO A 62 2.53 -3.53 9.11
N PHE A 63 2.97 -4.25 8.08
CA PHE A 63 4.39 -4.55 7.87
C PHE A 63 5.18 -3.29 7.49
N ILE A 64 4.60 -2.43 6.67
CA ILE A 64 5.19 -1.14 6.31
C ILE A 64 5.29 -0.24 7.55
N ARG A 65 4.24 -0.18 8.38
CA ARG A 65 4.22 0.58 9.63
C ARG A 65 5.32 0.12 10.59
N GLU A 66 5.47 -1.19 10.77
CA GLU A 66 6.54 -1.75 11.61
C GLU A 66 7.91 -1.45 11.02
N THR A 67 8.10 -1.65 9.71
CA THR A 67 9.36 -1.39 9.02
C THR A 67 9.82 0.05 9.23
N ILE A 68 8.92 1.02 9.05
CA ILE A 68 9.19 2.44 9.26
C ILE A 68 9.53 2.73 10.73
N ALA A 69 8.75 2.19 11.67
CA ALA A 69 9.01 2.36 13.10
C ALA A 69 10.38 1.78 13.49
N SER A 70 10.72 0.60 12.97
CA SER A 70 11.97 -0.10 13.21
C SER A 70 13.17 0.67 12.68
N ILE A 71 13.11 1.13 11.43
CA ILE A 71 14.20 1.89 10.79
C ILE A 71 14.41 3.22 11.52
N THR A 72 13.33 3.96 11.79
CA THR A 72 13.44 5.26 12.45
C THR A 72 13.97 5.15 13.88
N SER A 73 13.52 4.14 14.63
CA SER A 73 14.06 3.86 15.97
C SER A 73 15.55 3.51 15.92
N LYS A 74 15.98 2.66 14.97
CA LYS A 74 17.40 2.26 14.80
C LYS A 74 18.29 3.38 14.26
N ALA A 75 17.71 4.34 13.55
CA ALA A 75 18.44 5.49 13.01
C ALA A 75 18.76 6.57 14.07
N GLY A 76 18.35 6.37 15.33
CA GLY A 76 18.61 7.34 16.41
C GLY A 76 17.77 8.62 16.31
N ILE A 77 16.72 8.61 15.49
CA ILE A 77 15.74 9.69 15.37
C ILE A 77 14.45 9.31 16.10
N PRO A 78 13.55 10.26 16.38
CA PRO A 78 12.24 9.94 16.93
C PRO A 78 11.51 8.90 16.07
N THR A 79 11.06 7.82 16.70
CA THR A 79 10.32 6.74 16.04
C THR A 79 9.08 7.30 15.34
N VAL A 80 8.98 7.03 14.04
CA VAL A 80 7.81 7.41 13.25
C VAL A 80 6.79 6.29 13.31
N LEU A 81 5.67 6.56 13.97
CA LEU A 81 4.50 5.68 13.99
C LEU A 81 3.46 6.24 13.02
N LEU A 82 3.23 5.53 11.92
CA LEU A 82 2.18 5.94 11.00
C LEU A 82 0.79 5.73 11.62
N PRO A 83 -0.18 6.64 11.38
CA PRO A 83 -1.55 6.44 11.79
C PRO A 83 -2.19 5.25 11.06
N PRO A 84 -3.31 4.69 11.55
CA PRO A 84 -4.10 3.77 10.75
C PRO A 84 -4.61 4.48 9.47
N LEU A 85 -4.72 3.73 8.37
CA LEU A 85 -5.28 4.21 7.11
C LEU A 85 -6.58 3.48 6.77
N ASN A 86 -7.55 4.23 6.24
CA ASN A 86 -8.77 3.68 5.69
C ASN A 86 -8.61 3.49 4.17
N PHE A 87 -8.31 2.27 3.75
CA PHE A 87 -8.08 1.95 2.33
C PHE A 87 -9.37 1.96 1.49
N VAL A 88 -10.54 1.79 2.11
CA VAL A 88 -11.82 1.89 1.39
C VAL A 88 -12.03 3.33 0.93
N GLU A 89 -11.90 4.28 1.86
CA GLU A 89 -12.03 5.71 1.56
C GLU A 89 -10.97 6.18 0.57
N MET A 90 -9.74 5.69 0.68
CA MET A 90 -8.68 6.01 -0.27
C MET A 90 -9.01 5.53 -1.69
N ALA A 91 -9.52 4.31 -1.84
CA ALA A 91 -9.92 3.77 -3.14
C ALA A 91 -11.10 4.55 -3.74
N GLU A 92 -12.08 4.96 -2.92
CA GLU A 92 -13.19 5.81 -3.35
C GLU A 92 -12.73 7.17 -3.86
N ARG A 93 -11.84 7.85 -3.12
CA ARG A 93 -11.25 9.14 -3.54
C ARG A 93 -10.49 9.01 -4.86
N ASN A 94 -9.74 7.93 -5.04
CA ASN A 94 -8.99 7.69 -6.28
C ASN A 94 -9.92 7.54 -7.49
N ARG A 95 -11.04 6.80 -7.36
CA ARG A 95 -12.04 6.64 -8.43
C ARG A 95 -12.74 7.94 -8.81
N GLN A 96 -13.00 8.83 -7.83
CA GLN A 96 -13.58 10.15 -8.07
C GLN A 96 -12.62 11.09 -8.80
N SER A 97 -11.32 11.00 -8.48
CA SER A 97 -10.27 11.81 -9.09
C SER A 97 -10.06 11.45 -10.57
N SER A 98 -10.09 10.16 -10.90
CA SER A 98 -9.93 9.68 -12.29
C SER A 98 -11.11 10.02 -13.20
N SER A 99 -12.31 10.19 -12.64
CA SER A 99 -13.52 10.55 -13.41
C SER A 99 -13.62 12.05 -13.70
N GLN A 100 -12.96 12.91 -12.93
CA GLN A 100 -12.90 14.36 -13.18
C GLN A 100 -11.86 14.75 -14.26
N MET A 101 -10.81 13.95 -14.46
CA MET A 101 -9.79 14.19 -15.50
C MET A 101 -10.21 13.76 -16.91
N SER A 102 -11.36 13.09 -17.06
CA SER A 102 -11.88 12.63 -18.36
C SER A 102 -13.02 13.50 -18.92
N GLN A 103 -13.23 14.69 -18.35
CA GLN A 103 -14.16 15.72 -18.85
C GLN A 103 -13.44 17.01 -19.23
#